data_AF-A0A426XZL2-F1
#
_entry.id   AF-A0A426XZL2-F1
#
_cell.length_a   1.000
_cell.length_b   1.000
_cell.length_c   1.000
_cell.angle_alpha   90.00
_cell.angle_beta   90.00
_cell.angle_gamma   90.00
#
_symmetry.space_group_name_H-M   'P 1'
#
loop_
_entity.id
_entity.type
_entity.pdbx_description
1 polymer ?
#
loop_
_entity_poly.entity_id
_entity_poly.type
_entity_poly.pdbx_seq_one_letter_code
_entity_poly.pdbx_strand_id
1 'polypeptide(L)'
;MVATLCGPGKEILSWKLCPLEHFLTPDEKYEVVEQVMVDATNQVGVDINLAASHEWLFAPLQFISGLGPRKASALQRAFVRAGSIFNRKEIPMGKILRKKVFINAVGFLRVRRSGAAAASSHIMDLLDDTRIHPESYDLAKNLAKDVYAEDVPNDTNDMDDDVQEMAIEHVRERPHMLKVLDINEYAKSIFNRYGTNKRETLYDIKMELLHGFQDWRTPFKEPGAEEEFAMLSGETDDTISEGRIVQVTVRHVQESRIICAFDSGLKGMIFPDDFSDEGYDHEKVREGDILTCKIKHVNKNRLVVYLTSKATDLRKRPFNIHNRDPYYHEDEASLRSKLEKARKDKERAKKHFRPRMIVHPRFQNLTADEAMEVTSLIRNLVKALSGPVLKDHHF
;
A
#
# COMPACT_ATOMS: atom_id res chain seq x y z
N MET A 1 0.90 16.70 -3.47
CA MET A 1 0.11 16.09 -4.56
C MET A 1 -1.07 15.26 -4.07
N VAL A 2 -0.98 14.43 -3.03
CA VAL A 2 -2.16 13.67 -2.55
C VAL A 2 -3.36 14.58 -2.19
N ALA A 3 -3.09 15.70 -1.50
CA ALA A 3 -4.13 16.65 -1.09
C ALA A 3 -4.98 17.23 -2.24
N THR A 4 -4.43 17.35 -3.46
CA THR A 4 -5.16 17.89 -4.61
C THR A 4 -6.25 16.92 -5.09
N LEU A 5 -6.09 15.61 -4.84
CA LEU A 5 -7.06 14.57 -5.18
C LEU A 5 -8.24 14.53 -4.20
N CYS A 6 -8.13 15.21 -3.05
CA CYS A 6 -9.21 15.36 -2.08
C CYS A 6 -10.10 16.59 -2.36
N GLY A 7 -10.18 17.02 -3.62
CA GLY A 7 -11.10 18.07 -4.05
C GLY A 7 -12.58 17.62 -4.00
N PRO A 8 -13.50 18.45 -4.54
CA PRO A 8 -14.93 18.13 -4.55
C PRO A 8 -15.28 16.78 -5.20
N GLY A 9 -14.48 16.33 -6.17
CA GLY A 9 -14.66 15.04 -6.84
C GLY A 9 -14.13 13.83 -6.06
N LYS A 10 -13.41 14.03 -4.95
CA LYS A 10 -12.80 12.97 -4.12
C LYS A 10 -12.09 11.89 -4.95
N GLU A 11 -11.29 12.30 -5.93
CA GLU A 11 -10.56 11.41 -6.84
C GLU A 11 -9.63 10.44 -6.11
N ILE A 12 -9.20 10.81 -4.90
CA ILE A 12 -8.42 9.95 -4.00
C ILE A 12 -9.09 8.59 -3.73
N LEU A 13 -10.42 8.50 -3.83
CA LEU A 13 -11.16 7.25 -3.63
C LEU A 13 -10.91 6.22 -4.73
N SER A 14 -10.46 6.66 -5.91
CA SER A 14 -10.10 5.77 -7.02
C SER A 14 -8.73 5.12 -6.86
N TRP A 15 -7.91 5.55 -5.89
CA TRP A 15 -6.65 4.89 -5.59
C TRP A 15 -6.88 3.55 -4.92
N LYS A 16 -6.24 2.52 -5.45
CA LYS A 16 -6.24 1.16 -4.88
C LYS A 16 -5.13 1.07 -3.84
N LEU A 17 -5.47 1.37 -2.59
CA LEU A 17 -4.49 1.45 -1.51
C LEU A 17 -4.25 0.11 -0.84
N CYS A 18 -5.31 -0.70 -0.67
CA CYS A 18 -5.19 -2.03 -0.10
C CYS A 18 -6.08 -3.04 -0.85
N PRO A 19 -5.69 -4.33 -0.91
CA PRO A 19 -6.50 -5.37 -1.58
C PRO A 19 -7.92 -5.52 -0.99
N LEU A 20 -8.08 -5.19 0.29
CA LEU A 20 -9.32 -5.35 1.05
C LEU A 20 -10.16 -4.06 1.10
N GLU A 21 -9.82 -3.01 0.34
CA GLU A 21 -10.55 -1.74 0.40
C GLU A 21 -12.01 -1.84 -0.06
N HIS A 22 -12.34 -2.88 -0.84
CA HIS A 22 -13.69 -3.12 -1.35
C HIS A 22 -14.71 -3.50 -0.26
N PHE A 23 -14.24 -3.80 0.96
CA PHE A 23 -15.10 -4.00 2.13
C PHE A 23 -15.54 -2.70 2.80
N LEU A 24 -14.94 -1.57 2.45
CA LEU A 24 -15.27 -0.27 3.00
C LEU A 24 -16.21 0.50 2.07
N THR A 25 -17.14 1.24 2.66
CA THR A 25 -17.91 2.22 1.92
C THR A 25 -17.03 3.40 1.50
N PRO A 26 -17.40 4.15 0.43
CA PRO A 26 -16.65 5.34 0.01
C PRO A 26 -16.49 6.39 1.11
N ASP A 27 -17.47 6.51 2.01
CA ASP A 27 -17.44 7.46 3.12
C ASP A 27 -16.45 7.02 4.20
N GLU A 28 -16.47 5.75 4.62
CA GLU A 28 -15.47 5.20 5.55
C GLU A 28 -14.06 5.32 4.99
N LYS A 29 -13.88 5.01 3.70
CA LYS A 29 -12.58 5.18 3.02
C LYS A 29 -12.13 6.63 3.05
N TYR A 30 -13.03 7.58 2.79
CA TYR A 30 -12.69 9.01 2.82
C TYR A 30 -12.38 9.49 4.24
N GLU A 31 -13.08 9.01 5.26
CA GLU A 31 -12.83 9.38 6.67
C GLU A 31 -11.42 8.99 7.10
N VAL A 32 -10.97 7.78 6.76
CA VAL A 32 -9.60 7.33 7.03
C VAL A 32 -8.59 8.19 6.29
N VAL A 33 -8.84 8.52 5.02
CA VAL A 33 -7.98 9.43 4.25
C VAL A 33 -7.93 10.80 4.89
N GLU A 34 -9.07 11.38 5.28
CA GLU A 34 -9.15 12.68 5.91
C GLU A 34 -8.37 12.72 7.22
N GLN A 35 -8.48 11.69 8.06
CA GLN A 35 -7.71 11.57 9.30
C GLN A 35 -6.20 11.59 9.03
N VAL A 36 -5.71 10.75 8.11
CA VAL A 36 -4.28 10.71 7.74
C VAL A 36 -3.83 12.05 7.15
N MET A 37 -4.66 12.69 6.33
CA MET A 37 -4.35 13.98 5.72
C MET A 37 -4.29 15.09 6.78
N VAL A 38 -5.15 15.07 7.79
CA VAL A 38 -5.09 15.98 8.93
C VAL A 38 -3.78 15.77 9.69
N ASP A 39 -3.47 14.54 10.11
CA ASP A 39 -2.25 14.27 10.87
C ASP A 39 -0.99 14.70 10.11
N ALA A 40 -0.86 14.27 8.85
CA ALA A 40 0.29 14.61 8.02
C ALA A 40 0.39 16.11 7.74
N THR A 41 -0.73 16.79 7.48
CA THR A 41 -0.71 18.24 7.17
C THR A 41 -0.36 19.07 8.40
N ASN A 42 -0.88 18.72 9.58
CA ASN A 42 -0.57 19.46 10.80
C ASN A 42 0.86 19.19 11.29
N GLN A 43 1.38 17.97 11.08
CA GLN A 43 2.78 17.66 11.37
C GLN A 43 3.75 18.46 10.46
N VAL A 44 3.45 18.54 9.15
CA VAL A 44 4.31 19.22 8.17
C VAL A 44 4.14 20.71 8.20
N GLY A 45 2.92 21.20 8.43
CA GLY A 45 2.53 22.61 8.35
C GLY A 45 2.40 23.14 6.92
N VAL A 46 1.87 24.36 6.80
CA VAL A 46 1.65 25.04 5.51
C VAL A 46 2.33 26.41 5.53
N ASP A 47 3.27 26.64 4.61
CA ASP A 47 3.85 27.96 4.35
C ASP A 47 2.85 28.82 3.56
N ILE A 48 2.31 29.85 4.21
CA ILE A 48 1.28 30.72 3.64
C ILE A 48 1.80 31.51 2.44
N ASN A 49 3.00 32.08 2.54
CA ASN A 49 3.56 32.96 1.51
C ASN A 49 3.99 32.16 0.28
N LEU A 50 4.54 30.97 0.49
CA LEU A 50 4.84 30.04 -0.59
C LEU A 50 3.55 29.58 -1.29
N ALA A 51 2.50 29.26 -0.53
CA ALA A 51 1.20 28.89 -1.09
C ALA A 51 0.53 30.06 -1.83
N ALA A 52 0.62 31.29 -1.32
CA ALA A 52 0.12 32.49 -2.01
C ALA A 52 0.79 32.70 -3.37
N SER A 53 2.05 32.30 -3.52
CA SER A 53 2.80 32.35 -4.78
C SER A 53 2.45 31.20 -5.74
N HIS A 54 1.97 30.07 -5.21
CA HIS A 54 1.72 28.85 -5.98
C HIS A 54 0.41 28.18 -5.56
N GLU A 55 -0.63 28.35 -6.38
CA GLU A 55 -2.00 27.93 -6.02
C GLU A 55 -2.13 26.46 -5.61
N TRP A 56 -1.39 25.56 -6.26
CA TRP A 56 -1.42 24.12 -5.99
C TRP A 56 -0.92 23.73 -4.59
N LEU A 57 -0.21 24.62 -3.89
CA LEU A 57 0.23 24.42 -2.51
C LEU A 57 -0.86 24.74 -1.47
N PHE A 58 -2.01 25.29 -1.89
CA PHE A 58 -3.15 25.49 -0.97
C PHE A 58 -3.95 24.22 -0.71
N ALA A 59 -3.79 23.16 -1.50
CA ALA A 59 -4.60 21.95 -1.37
C ALA A 59 -4.57 21.32 0.04
N PRO A 60 -3.44 21.29 0.78
CA PRO A 60 -3.40 20.79 2.16
C PRO A 60 -4.16 21.68 3.15
N LEU A 61 -4.40 22.96 2.86
CA LEU A 61 -4.99 23.93 3.79
C LEU A 61 -6.34 23.47 4.37
N GLN A 62 -7.11 22.67 3.62
CA GLN A 62 -8.38 22.12 4.10
C GLN A 62 -8.24 21.13 5.26
N PHE A 63 -7.04 20.55 5.47
CA PHE A 63 -6.74 19.56 6.49
C PHE A 63 -6.04 20.14 7.74
N ILE A 64 -5.80 21.46 7.76
CA ILE A 64 -5.29 22.13 8.97
C ILE A 64 -6.38 22.08 10.05
N SER A 65 -5.97 21.84 11.29
CA SER A 65 -6.84 21.75 12.46
C SER A 65 -7.79 22.95 12.56
N GLY A 66 -9.10 22.68 12.62
CA GLY A 66 -10.16 23.70 12.67
C GLY A 66 -10.59 24.27 11.31
N LEU A 67 -9.85 23.99 10.24
CA LEU A 67 -10.24 24.29 8.87
C LEU A 67 -11.05 23.13 8.25
N GLY A 68 -11.46 23.35 7.02
CA GLY A 68 -12.25 22.46 6.19
C GLY A 68 -12.39 23.12 4.82
N PRO A 69 -12.93 22.43 3.80
CA PRO A 69 -12.85 22.88 2.40
C PRO A 69 -13.40 24.29 2.20
N ARG A 70 -14.53 24.61 2.85
CA ARG A 70 -15.15 25.94 2.77
C ARG A 70 -14.28 27.05 3.36
N LYS A 71 -13.70 26.82 4.54
CA LYS A 71 -12.86 27.82 5.22
C LYS A 71 -11.52 27.97 4.51
N ALA A 72 -10.92 26.87 4.08
CA ALA A 72 -9.67 26.87 3.33
C ALA A 72 -9.79 27.65 2.03
N SER A 73 -10.87 27.45 1.24
CA SER A 73 -11.11 28.24 0.02
C SER A 73 -11.34 29.74 0.30
N ALA A 74 -12.00 30.09 1.40
CA ALA A 74 -12.14 31.49 1.80
C ALA A 74 -10.80 32.11 2.21
N LEU A 75 -9.98 31.36 2.93
CA LEU A 75 -8.68 31.79 3.44
C LEU A 75 -7.64 31.90 2.31
N GLN A 76 -7.61 30.95 1.38
CA GLN A 76 -6.82 31.01 0.14
C GLN A 76 -7.06 32.32 -0.61
N ARG A 77 -8.33 32.67 -0.86
CA ARG A 77 -8.68 33.94 -1.55
C ARG A 77 -8.24 35.17 -0.76
N ALA A 78 -8.22 35.10 0.56
CA ALA A 78 -7.74 36.19 1.40
C ALA A 78 -6.21 36.34 1.33
N PHE A 79 -5.46 35.24 1.37
CA PHE A 79 -4.01 35.26 1.25
C PHE A 79 -3.53 35.71 -0.13
N VAL A 80 -4.15 35.23 -1.21
CA VAL A 80 -3.84 35.69 -2.57
C VAL A 80 -4.10 37.19 -2.73
N ARG A 81 -5.16 37.72 -2.10
CA ARG A 81 -5.47 39.16 -2.12
C ARG A 81 -4.48 39.98 -1.29
N ALA A 82 -4.06 39.47 -0.14
CA ALA A 82 -3.08 40.14 0.73
C ALA A 82 -1.68 40.18 0.08
N GLY A 83 -1.34 39.17 -0.71
CA GLY A 83 -0.07 39.07 -1.44
C GLY A 83 1.09 38.58 -0.58
N SER A 84 1.34 39.21 0.57
CA SER A 84 2.38 38.78 1.52
C SER A 84 1.90 39.00 2.95
N ILE A 85 2.14 37.99 3.79
CA ILE A 85 1.84 38.01 5.22
C ILE A 85 3.17 38.08 5.97
N PHE A 86 3.32 39.04 6.87
CA PHE A 86 4.57 39.26 7.60
C PHE A 86 4.59 38.67 9.01
N ASN A 87 3.41 38.48 9.59
CA ASN A 87 3.26 37.88 10.91
C ASN A 87 1.96 37.08 11.02
N ARG A 88 1.88 36.18 11.99
CA ARG A 88 0.65 35.40 12.26
C ARG A 88 -0.53 36.27 12.71
N LYS A 89 -0.28 37.49 13.19
CA LYS A 89 -1.34 38.45 13.60
C LYS A 89 -2.10 39.02 12.41
N GLU A 90 -1.49 39.06 11.23
CA GLU A 90 -2.11 39.49 9.96
C GLU A 90 -3.04 38.45 9.33
N ILE A 91 -3.04 37.21 9.85
CA ILE A 91 -3.92 36.16 9.34
C ILE A 91 -5.38 36.59 9.55
N PRO A 92 -6.24 36.54 8.50
CA PRO A 92 -7.57 37.14 8.54
C PRO A 92 -8.50 36.54 9.61
N MET A 93 -8.76 37.30 10.68
CA MET A 93 -9.77 36.98 11.68
C MET A 93 -11.15 37.61 11.35
N GLY A 94 -12.19 37.17 12.05
CA GLY A 94 -13.55 37.72 11.97
C GLY A 94 -14.48 36.86 11.14
N LYS A 95 -14.92 37.35 9.97
CA LYS A 95 -15.89 36.65 9.10
C LYS A 95 -15.35 35.33 8.54
N ILE A 96 -14.02 35.24 8.32
CA ILE A 96 -13.38 34.06 7.76
C ILE A 96 -12.96 33.10 8.88
N LEU A 97 -12.08 33.53 9.78
CA LEU A 97 -11.66 32.74 10.95
C LEU A 97 -12.18 33.35 12.25
N ARG A 98 -13.04 32.60 12.96
CA ARG A 98 -13.42 32.93 14.33
C ARG A 98 -12.28 32.61 15.30
N LYS A 99 -12.26 33.26 16.46
CA LYS A 99 -11.21 33.09 17.50
C LYS A 99 -10.83 31.63 17.78
N LYS A 100 -11.81 30.75 18.02
CA LYS A 100 -11.53 29.30 18.27
C LYS A 100 -10.86 28.61 17.09
N VAL A 101 -11.28 28.94 15.86
CA VAL A 101 -10.72 28.36 14.64
C VAL A 101 -9.29 28.85 14.42
N PHE A 102 -9.05 30.14 14.68
CA PHE A 102 -7.72 30.70 14.62
C PHE A 102 -6.76 30.00 15.58
N ILE A 103 -7.15 29.86 16.86
CA ILE A 103 -6.33 29.17 17.87
C ILE A 103 -6.02 27.74 17.43
N ASN A 104 -7.00 27.02 16.89
CA ASN A 104 -6.77 25.65 16.42
C ASN A 104 -5.82 25.57 15.22
N ALA A 105 -5.79 26.59 14.34
CA ALA A 105 -5.08 26.52 13.07
C ALA A 105 -3.68 27.17 13.09
N VAL A 106 -3.50 28.24 13.86
CA VAL A 106 -2.39 29.18 13.70
C VAL A 106 -1.01 28.55 13.94
N GLY A 107 -0.89 27.57 14.84
CA GLY A 107 0.37 26.86 15.10
C GLY A 107 0.88 26.04 13.91
N PHE A 108 0.00 25.70 12.97
CA PHE A 108 0.31 24.90 11.78
C PHE A 108 0.50 25.76 10.52
N LEU A 109 0.21 27.07 10.64
CA LEU A 109 0.38 28.04 9.58
C LEU A 109 1.74 28.73 9.77
N ARG A 110 2.69 28.38 8.89
CA ARG A 110 4.04 28.91 8.90
C ARG A 110 4.09 30.21 8.12
N VAL A 111 4.67 31.25 8.71
CA VAL A 111 4.94 32.53 8.03
C VAL A 111 6.44 32.67 7.92
N ARG A 112 6.94 32.53 6.68
CA ARG A 112 8.37 32.64 6.36
C ARG A 112 8.60 33.82 5.42
N ARG A 113 9.83 34.37 5.44
CA ARG A 113 10.36 35.16 4.33
C ARG A 113 10.54 34.28 3.09
N SER A 114 9.45 34.04 2.37
CA SER A 114 9.43 33.29 1.10
C SER A 114 8.68 34.10 0.04
N GLY A 115 9.04 33.90 -1.23
CA GLY A 115 8.44 34.64 -2.35
C GLY A 115 8.62 36.17 -2.24
N ALA A 116 7.56 36.92 -2.51
CA ALA A 116 7.57 38.38 -2.49
C ALA A 116 7.90 38.99 -1.11
N ALA A 117 7.61 38.28 -0.01
CA ALA A 117 7.93 38.74 1.35
C ALA A 117 9.45 38.81 1.62
N ALA A 118 10.28 38.08 0.87
CA ALA A 118 11.73 38.07 1.04
C ALA A 118 12.43 39.38 0.61
N ALA A 119 11.78 40.18 -0.24
CA ALA A 119 12.32 41.47 -0.71
C ALA A 119 12.01 42.64 0.24
N SER A 120 11.22 42.41 1.28
CA SER A 120 10.80 43.45 2.22
C SER A 120 11.78 43.62 3.39
N SER A 121 11.93 44.85 3.87
CA SER A 121 12.72 45.18 5.07
C SER A 121 11.93 45.02 6.38
N HIS A 122 10.75 44.38 6.36
CA HIS A 122 9.92 44.22 7.55
C HIS A 122 10.55 43.23 8.53
N ILE A 123 10.67 43.65 9.79
CA ILE A 123 11.06 42.80 10.93
C ILE A 123 9.98 41.73 11.09
N MET A 124 10.37 40.46 10.99
CA MET A 124 9.48 39.31 11.15
C MET A 124 9.74 38.66 12.52
N ASP A 125 8.69 38.23 13.19
CA ASP A 125 8.81 37.44 14.41
C ASP A 125 9.41 36.06 14.05
N LEU A 126 10.59 35.77 14.58
CA LEU A 126 11.32 34.53 14.31
C LEU A 126 10.58 33.28 14.78
N LEU A 127 9.65 33.44 15.73
CA LEU A 127 8.81 32.35 16.24
C LEU A 127 7.70 31.98 15.24
N ASP A 128 7.32 32.87 14.31
CA ASP A 128 6.33 32.57 13.28
C ASP A 128 6.85 31.56 12.23
N ASP A 129 8.17 31.38 12.17
CA ASP A 129 8.87 30.32 11.41
C ASP A 129 9.08 29.03 12.23
N THR A 130 8.34 28.85 13.33
CA THR A 130 8.38 27.67 14.21
C THR A 130 6.99 27.11 14.47
N ARG A 131 6.89 25.89 15.02
CA ARG A 131 5.61 25.30 15.46
C ARG A 131 5.12 25.82 16.81
N ILE A 132 5.89 26.70 17.45
CA ILE A 132 5.49 27.29 18.73
C ILE A 132 4.18 28.05 18.50
N HIS A 133 3.17 27.74 19.29
CA HIS A 133 1.87 28.40 19.18
C HIS A 133 1.95 29.81 19.80
N PRO A 134 1.27 30.85 19.25
CA PRO A 134 1.31 32.21 19.78
C PRO A 134 0.97 32.35 21.27
N GLU A 135 0.17 31.44 21.82
CA GLU A 135 -0.13 31.40 23.28
C GLU A 135 1.07 31.09 24.17
N SER A 136 2.16 30.58 23.57
CA SER A 136 3.38 30.18 24.25
C SER A 136 4.59 31.03 23.81
N TYR A 137 4.38 32.13 23.09
CA TYR A 137 5.47 33.03 22.70
C TYR A 137 6.17 33.65 23.90
N ASP A 138 5.42 34.10 24.90
CA ASP A 138 6.01 34.63 26.13
C ASP A 138 6.87 33.59 26.84
N LEU A 139 6.47 32.31 26.81
CA LEU A 139 7.24 31.22 27.38
C LEU A 139 8.54 30.97 26.61
N ALA A 140 8.49 31.01 25.28
CA ALA A 140 9.67 30.85 24.43
C ALA A 140 10.65 32.01 24.56
N LYS A 141 10.15 33.25 24.59
CA LYS A 141 10.93 34.47 24.81
C LYS A 141 11.62 34.46 26.16
N ASN A 142 10.91 34.08 27.23
CA ASN A 142 11.49 33.95 28.57
C ASN A 142 12.54 32.84 28.65
N LEU A 143 12.30 31.68 28.03
CA LEU A 143 13.29 30.60 27.98
C LEU A 143 14.56 31.05 27.24
N ALA A 144 14.42 31.69 26.08
CA ALA A 144 15.54 32.21 25.32
C ALA A 144 16.32 33.27 26.11
N LYS A 145 15.60 34.15 26.82
CA LYS A 145 16.19 35.16 27.70
C LYS A 145 16.99 34.56 28.85
N ASP A 146 16.44 33.58 29.55
CA ASP A 146 17.11 32.92 30.68
C ASP A 146 18.41 32.23 30.21
N VAL A 147 18.36 31.55 29.05
CA VAL A 147 19.55 30.94 28.43
C VAL A 147 20.56 32.00 27.97
N TYR A 148 20.10 33.12 27.42
CA TYR A 148 20.97 34.23 27.02
C TYR A 148 21.69 34.88 28.22
N ALA A 149 20.98 35.05 29.34
CA ALA A 149 21.53 35.65 30.55
C ALA A 149 22.65 34.82 31.20
N GLU A 150 22.64 33.49 31.01
CA GLU A 150 23.75 32.62 31.44
C GLU A 150 25.03 32.84 30.63
N ASP A 151 24.92 33.24 29.36
CA ASP A 151 26.06 33.48 28.46
C ASP A 151 26.57 34.93 28.58
N VAL A 152 25.68 35.91 28.80
CA VAL A 152 26.02 37.34 28.91
C VAL A 152 25.51 37.93 30.23
N PRO A 153 26.13 37.61 31.38
CA PRO A 153 25.63 37.99 32.71
C PRO A 153 25.72 39.50 33.03
N ASN A 154 26.45 40.29 32.23
CA ASN A 154 26.67 41.73 32.47
C ASN A 154 25.78 42.66 31.63
N ASP A 155 24.90 42.12 30.77
CA ASP A 155 23.97 42.89 29.93
C ASP A 155 22.54 42.80 30.50
N THR A 156 22.38 43.20 31.75
CA THR A 156 21.07 43.27 32.42
C THR A 156 20.44 44.64 32.18
N ASN A 157 20.25 45.04 30.93
CA ASN A 157 19.37 46.17 30.62
C ASN A 157 17.90 45.75 30.78
N ASP A 158 17.12 46.63 31.40
CA ASP A 158 15.70 46.43 31.67
C ASP A 158 14.88 46.29 30.37
N MET A 159 14.28 45.10 30.20
CA MET A 159 13.01 44.76 29.55
C MET A 159 12.47 45.65 28.42
N ASP A 160 13.07 45.60 27.23
CA ASP A 160 12.40 45.95 25.97
C ASP A 160 12.16 44.69 25.11
N ASP A 161 11.09 44.69 24.31
CA ASP A 161 10.75 43.59 23.37
C ASP A 161 11.94 43.27 22.43
N ASP A 162 12.75 44.27 22.09
CA ASP A 162 13.95 44.17 21.26
C ASP A 162 14.99 43.21 21.87
N VAL A 163 15.14 43.19 23.21
CA VAL A 163 16.10 42.30 23.89
C VAL A 163 15.63 40.84 23.83
N GLN A 164 14.31 40.60 23.88
CA GLN A 164 13.77 39.25 23.78
C GLN A 164 13.91 38.69 22.35
N GLU A 165 13.76 39.53 21.33
CA GLU A 165 14.02 39.15 19.94
C GLU A 165 15.50 38.85 19.68
N MET A 166 16.41 39.70 20.18
CA MET A 166 17.85 39.44 20.13
C MET A 166 18.25 38.14 20.85
N ALA A 167 17.63 37.85 22.00
CA ALA A 167 17.89 36.60 22.72
C ALA A 167 17.48 35.37 21.88
N ILE A 168 16.36 35.43 21.15
CA ILE A 168 15.94 34.34 20.25
C ILE A 168 16.96 34.16 19.11
N GLU A 169 17.42 35.23 18.49
CA GLU A 169 18.46 35.18 17.45
C GLU A 169 19.73 34.51 17.97
N HIS A 170 20.26 34.99 19.09
CA HIS A 170 21.48 34.50 19.71
C HIS A 170 21.40 33.01 20.06
N VAL A 171 20.28 32.59 20.62
CA VAL A 171 20.04 31.20 21.01
C VAL A 171 19.93 30.28 19.79
N ARG A 172 19.36 30.75 18.67
CA ARG A 172 19.30 30.00 17.41
C ARG A 172 20.68 29.89 16.74
N GLU A 173 21.51 30.93 16.84
CA GLU A 173 22.89 30.94 16.32
C GLU A 173 23.85 30.08 17.14
N ARG A 174 23.54 29.85 18.42
CA ARG A 174 24.35 29.02 19.34
C ARG A 174 23.58 27.82 19.89
N PRO A 175 23.29 26.78 19.07
CA PRO A 175 22.48 25.63 19.47
C PRO A 175 23.01 24.83 20.66
N HIS A 176 24.30 24.92 20.97
CA HIS A 176 24.91 24.19 22.09
C HIS A 176 24.32 24.60 23.45
N MET A 177 23.93 25.87 23.62
CA MET A 177 23.37 26.38 24.88
C MET A 177 22.03 25.71 25.19
N LEU A 178 21.15 25.63 24.19
CA LEU A 178 19.88 24.91 24.32
C LEU A 178 20.08 23.41 24.55
N LYS A 179 21.11 22.79 23.96
CA LYS A 179 21.36 21.36 24.17
C LYS A 179 21.66 21.03 25.63
N VAL A 180 22.43 21.88 26.30
CA VAL A 180 22.83 21.70 27.71
C VAL A 180 21.67 21.95 28.68
N LEU A 181 20.71 22.82 28.34
CA LEU A 181 19.56 23.14 29.19
C LEU A 181 18.75 21.89 29.61
N ASP A 182 18.66 21.64 30.92
CA ASP A 182 17.77 20.61 31.48
C ASP A 182 16.33 21.13 31.61
N ILE A 183 15.46 20.63 30.72
CA ILE A 183 14.04 20.99 30.69
C ILE A 183 13.30 20.54 31.95
N ASN A 184 13.71 19.45 32.60
CA ASN A 184 13.04 18.98 33.82
C ASN A 184 13.28 19.94 34.98
N GLU A 185 14.50 20.43 35.13
CA GLU A 185 14.84 21.41 36.17
C GLU A 185 14.17 22.76 35.87
N TYR A 186 14.26 23.23 34.62
CA TYR A 186 13.61 24.47 34.20
C TYR A 186 12.10 24.43 34.43
N ALA A 187 11.43 23.33 34.04
CA ALA A 187 10.00 23.15 34.24
C ALA A 187 9.60 23.15 35.73
N LYS A 188 10.42 22.56 36.62
CA LYS A 188 10.19 22.64 38.07
C LYS A 188 10.29 24.09 38.57
N SER A 189 11.27 24.85 38.07
CA SER A 189 11.41 26.26 38.44
C SER A 189 10.20 27.10 38.04
N ILE A 190 9.67 26.87 36.83
CA ILE A 190 8.46 27.52 36.31
C ILE A 190 7.22 27.11 37.10
N PHE A 191 7.08 25.82 37.42
CA PHE A 191 5.97 25.32 38.24
C PHE A 191 5.95 25.99 39.63
N ASN A 192 7.12 26.17 40.26
CA ASN A 192 7.21 26.83 41.56
C ASN A 192 6.88 28.33 41.50
N ARG A 193 7.16 29.01 40.38
CA ARG A 193 6.88 30.45 40.21
C ARG A 193 5.42 30.73 39.81
N TYR A 194 4.86 29.94 38.89
CA TYR A 194 3.57 30.24 38.25
C TYR A 194 2.48 29.19 38.48
N GLY A 195 2.80 28.05 39.11
CA GLY A 195 1.85 26.96 39.39
C GLY A 195 1.44 26.14 38.16
N THR A 196 2.02 26.39 36.98
CA THR A 196 1.66 25.70 35.73
C THR A 196 2.70 24.66 35.34
N ASN A 197 2.26 23.43 35.05
CA ASN A 197 3.13 22.39 34.51
C ASN A 197 3.05 22.39 32.97
N LYS A 198 4.08 22.93 32.33
CA LYS A 198 4.21 23.01 30.86
C LYS A 198 5.46 22.28 30.35
N ARG A 199 5.88 21.19 31.00
CA ARG A 199 7.13 20.47 30.67
C ARG A 199 7.23 20.08 29.18
N GLU A 200 6.19 19.46 28.63
CA GLU A 200 6.21 19.04 27.22
C GLU A 200 6.26 20.24 26.28
N THR A 201 5.47 21.28 26.55
CA THR A 201 5.52 22.53 25.77
C THR A 201 6.90 23.17 25.79
N LEU A 202 7.58 23.16 26.95
CA LEU A 202 8.95 23.66 27.08
C LEU A 202 9.96 22.81 26.29
N TYR A 203 9.78 21.49 26.29
CA TYR A 203 10.59 20.59 25.48
C TYR A 203 10.39 20.86 23.98
N ASP A 204 9.14 20.99 23.53
CA ASP A 204 8.81 21.30 22.14
C ASP A 204 9.35 22.67 21.72
N ILE A 205 9.24 23.68 22.59
CA ILE A 205 9.84 25.01 22.38
C ILE A 205 11.35 24.89 22.21
N LYS A 206 12.05 24.16 23.09
CA LYS A 206 13.50 23.93 22.97
C LYS A 206 13.85 23.28 21.63
N MET A 207 13.09 22.26 21.22
CA MET A 207 13.32 21.56 19.96
C MET A 207 13.05 22.46 18.74
N GLU A 208 12.02 23.30 18.78
CA GLU A 208 11.72 24.25 17.70
C GLU A 208 12.71 25.42 17.64
N LEU A 209 13.25 25.89 18.77
CA LEU A 209 14.33 26.86 18.78
C LEU A 209 15.64 26.26 18.21
N LEU A 210 15.92 24.98 18.48
CA LEU A 210 17.06 24.26 17.90
C LEU A 210 16.88 23.97 16.40
N HIS A 211 15.70 23.51 16.01
CA HIS A 211 15.39 22.99 14.68
C HIS A 211 14.04 23.53 14.21
N GLY A 212 14.02 24.83 13.87
CA GLY A 212 12.81 25.54 13.46
C GLY A 212 12.05 24.84 12.35
N PHE A 213 10.82 24.43 12.66
CA PHE A 213 9.89 23.80 11.72
C PHE A 213 10.49 22.60 10.96
N GLN A 214 11.32 21.80 11.63
CA GLN A 214 11.96 20.62 11.03
C GLN A 214 10.92 19.64 10.46
N ASP A 215 11.19 19.08 9.29
CA ASP A 215 10.37 18.02 8.72
C ASP A 215 10.73 16.68 9.37
N TRP A 216 9.75 16.06 10.04
CA TRP A 216 9.89 14.79 10.76
C TRP A 216 9.56 13.58 9.91
N ARG A 217 9.14 13.78 8.66
CA ARG A 217 8.81 12.67 7.75
C ARG A 217 10.06 11.91 7.37
N THR A 218 9.86 10.66 6.98
CA THR A 218 10.90 9.88 6.31
C THR A 218 11.32 10.60 5.03
N PRO A 219 12.64 10.82 4.82
CA PRO A 219 13.14 11.36 3.57
C PRO A 219 12.65 10.53 2.39
N PHE A 220 12.44 11.19 1.25
CA PHE A 220 12.05 10.50 0.04
C PHE A 220 13.11 9.44 -0.33
N LYS A 221 12.64 8.23 -0.62
CA LYS A 221 13.46 7.12 -1.08
C LYS A 221 12.96 6.72 -2.45
N GLU A 222 13.88 6.59 -3.40
CA GLU A 222 13.58 6.06 -4.72
C GLU A 222 13.07 4.61 -4.62
N PRO A 223 12.17 4.20 -5.51
CA PRO A 223 11.61 2.86 -5.46
C PRO A 223 12.72 1.81 -5.54
N GLY A 224 12.66 0.81 -4.67
CA GLY A 224 13.58 -0.32 -4.75
C GLY A 224 13.31 -1.18 -5.99
N ALA A 225 14.25 -2.04 -6.37
CA ALA A 225 14.08 -2.92 -7.54
C ALA A 225 12.82 -3.81 -7.48
N GLU A 226 12.34 -4.13 -6.29
CA GLU A 226 11.09 -4.86 -6.08
C GLU A 226 9.84 -4.01 -6.33
N GLU A 227 9.84 -2.77 -5.84
CA GLU A 227 8.78 -1.81 -6.09
C GLU A 227 8.75 -1.44 -7.57
N GLU A 228 9.91 -1.23 -8.20
CA GLU A 228 10.04 -1.01 -9.64
C GLU A 228 9.49 -2.19 -10.46
N PHE A 229 9.83 -3.42 -10.05
CA PHE A 229 9.30 -4.62 -10.70
C PHE A 229 7.78 -4.65 -10.63
N ALA A 230 7.18 -4.41 -9.46
CA ALA A 230 5.74 -4.40 -9.28
C ALA A 230 5.05 -3.25 -10.04
N MET A 231 5.65 -2.05 -10.04
CA MET A 231 5.12 -0.89 -10.77
C MET A 231 5.13 -1.09 -12.29
N LEU A 232 6.16 -1.73 -12.85
CA LEU A 232 6.31 -1.93 -14.29
C LEU A 232 5.54 -3.14 -14.81
N SER A 233 5.49 -4.23 -14.03
CA SER A 233 4.83 -5.46 -14.44
C SER A 233 3.37 -5.57 -13.98
N GLY A 234 3.00 -4.85 -12.92
CA GLY A 234 1.72 -5.04 -12.23
C GLY A 234 1.64 -6.35 -11.43
N GLU A 235 2.73 -7.10 -11.34
CA GLU A 235 2.81 -8.41 -10.70
C GLU A 235 3.34 -8.27 -9.28
N THR A 236 2.86 -9.13 -8.37
CA THR A 236 3.28 -9.16 -6.98
C THR A 236 4.00 -10.47 -6.67
N ASP A 237 4.62 -10.58 -5.50
CA ASP A 237 5.19 -11.85 -5.04
C ASP A 237 4.10 -12.95 -4.89
N ASP A 238 2.83 -12.54 -4.76
CA ASP A 238 1.67 -13.43 -4.77
C ASP A 238 1.26 -13.90 -6.16
N THR A 239 1.80 -13.37 -7.24
CA THR A 239 1.55 -13.87 -8.61
C THR A 239 2.81 -14.50 -9.19
N ILE A 240 3.94 -13.82 -9.07
CA ILE A 240 5.24 -14.25 -9.59
C ILE A 240 6.22 -14.43 -8.42
N SER A 241 6.33 -15.66 -7.96
CA SER A 241 7.30 -16.07 -6.94
C SER A 241 7.97 -17.39 -7.30
N GLU A 242 9.15 -17.62 -6.72
CA GLU A 242 9.91 -18.85 -6.92
C GLU A 242 9.09 -20.08 -6.56
N GLY A 243 9.14 -21.08 -7.44
CA GLY A 243 8.42 -22.33 -7.28
C GLY A 243 6.97 -22.33 -7.76
N ARG A 244 6.39 -21.19 -8.17
CA ARG A 244 5.06 -21.17 -8.78
C ARG A 244 5.06 -21.75 -10.19
N ILE A 245 3.96 -22.40 -10.55
CA ILE A 245 3.73 -22.91 -11.90
C ILE A 245 2.93 -21.86 -12.66
N VAL A 246 3.43 -21.50 -13.84
CA VAL A 246 2.90 -20.45 -14.72
C VAL A 246 2.82 -20.96 -16.15
N GLN A 247 1.98 -20.33 -16.96
CA GLN A 247 1.93 -20.55 -18.40
C GLN A 247 2.61 -19.37 -19.09
N VAL A 248 3.44 -19.68 -20.08
CA VAL A 248 4.17 -18.67 -20.84
C VAL A 248 4.09 -18.97 -22.33
N THR A 249 4.05 -17.93 -23.15
CA THR A 249 4.03 -18.06 -24.61
C THR A 249 5.45 -17.95 -25.15
N VAL A 250 5.87 -18.91 -25.96
CA VAL A 250 7.19 -18.90 -26.61
C VAL A 250 7.21 -17.80 -27.66
N ARG A 251 8.19 -16.90 -27.56
CA ARG A 251 8.39 -15.81 -28.54
C ARG A 251 9.50 -16.14 -29.52
N HIS A 252 10.64 -16.59 -29.00
CA HIS A 252 11.79 -16.96 -29.82
C HIS A 252 12.48 -18.21 -29.29
N VAL A 253 12.86 -19.10 -30.22
CA VAL A 253 13.62 -20.31 -29.93
C VAL A 253 15.03 -20.12 -30.47
N GLN A 254 16.05 -20.22 -29.61
CA GLN A 254 17.46 -20.15 -29.96
C GLN A 254 18.16 -21.42 -29.44
N GLU A 255 19.29 -21.81 -30.05
CA GLU A 255 20.05 -22.98 -29.61
C GLU A 255 20.48 -22.90 -28.14
N SER A 256 20.76 -21.70 -27.64
CA SER A 256 21.25 -21.47 -26.27
C SER A 256 20.17 -21.18 -25.25
N ARG A 257 18.92 -20.88 -25.67
CA ARG A 257 17.80 -20.53 -24.77
C ARG A 257 16.49 -20.40 -25.53
N ILE A 258 15.38 -20.61 -24.82
CA ILE A 258 14.04 -20.25 -25.26
C ILE A 258 13.64 -18.95 -24.56
N ILE A 259 13.19 -17.97 -25.33
CA ILE A 259 12.67 -16.71 -24.84
C ILE A 259 11.14 -16.79 -24.87
N CYS A 260 10.55 -16.64 -23.70
CA CYS A 260 9.10 -16.65 -23.51
C CYS A 260 8.61 -15.28 -23.06
N ALA A 261 7.32 -15.03 -23.19
CA ALA A 261 6.63 -13.87 -22.64
C ALA A 261 5.49 -14.34 -21.75
N PHE A 262 5.32 -13.64 -20.62
CA PHE A 262 4.13 -13.73 -19.78
C PHE A 262 3.01 -12.87 -20.37
N ASP A 263 1.78 -13.10 -19.93
CA ASP A 263 0.63 -12.28 -20.32
C ASP A 263 0.75 -10.83 -19.81
N SER A 264 1.45 -10.62 -18.68
CA SER A 264 1.83 -9.30 -18.16
C SER A 264 2.94 -8.60 -18.98
N GLY A 265 3.48 -9.26 -20.00
CA GLY A 265 4.56 -8.71 -20.85
C GLY A 265 5.97 -8.92 -20.28
N LEU A 266 6.11 -9.55 -19.11
CA LEU A 266 7.41 -9.93 -18.56
C LEU A 266 8.14 -10.94 -19.45
N LYS A 267 9.48 -10.91 -19.41
CA LYS A 267 10.33 -11.80 -20.20
C LYS A 267 10.69 -13.05 -19.39
N GLY A 268 10.30 -14.21 -19.93
CA GLY A 268 10.72 -15.52 -19.45
C GLY A 268 11.95 -16.01 -20.21
N MET A 269 12.85 -16.70 -19.52
CA MET A 269 13.96 -17.43 -20.15
C MET A 269 14.00 -18.87 -19.64
N ILE A 270 14.04 -19.81 -20.58
CA ILE A 270 14.28 -21.24 -20.30
C ILE A 270 15.62 -21.59 -20.94
N PHE A 271 16.56 -22.07 -20.14
CA PHE A 271 17.83 -22.58 -20.66
C PHE A 271 17.66 -24.04 -21.12
N PRO A 272 18.51 -24.54 -22.05
CA PRO A 272 18.48 -25.93 -22.53
C PRO A 272 18.45 -26.95 -21.38
N ASP A 273 19.29 -26.72 -20.37
CA ASP A 273 19.38 -27.55 -19.17
C ASP A 273 18.10 -27.54 -18.33
N ASP A 274 17.19 -26.59 -18.49
CA ASP A 274 15.95 -26.45 -17.72
C ASP A 274 14.69 -26.76 -18.56
N PHE A 275 14.85 -27.21 -19.82
CA PHE A 275 13.72 -27.47 -20.72
C PHE A 275 13.07 -28.86 -20.50
N SER A 276 13.87 -29.92 -20.51
CA SER A 276 13.38 -31.31 -20.44
C SER A 276 14.35 -32.20 -19.66
N ASP A 277 13.81 -33.27 -19.07
CA ASP A 277 14.62 -34.29 -18.38
C ASP A 277 15.39 -35.20 -19.37
N GLU A 278 14.92 -35.31 -20.62
CA GLU A 278 15.52 -36.15 -21.68
C GLU A 278 16.50 -35.38 -22.58
N GLY A 279 16.77 -34.10 -22.27
CA GLY A 279 17.62 -33.22 -23.07
C GLY A 279 16.84 -32.20 -23.91
N TYR A 280 17.53 -31.14 -24.34
CA TYR A 280 16.96 -30.05 -25.13
C TYR A 280 16.88 -30.41 -26.61
N ASP A 281 15.68 -30.35 -27.17
CA ASP A 281 15.44 -30.50 -28.60
C ASP A 281 14.62 -29.30 -29.09
N HIS A 282 15.29 -28.43 -29.85
CA HIS A 282 14.73 -27.17 -30.33
C HIS A 282 13.64 -27.37 -31.40
N GLU A 283 13.58 -28.53 -32.07
CA GLU A 283 12.54 -28.81 -33.07
C GLU A 283 11.17 -29.11 -32.42
N LYS A 284 11.16 -29.46 -31.13
CA LYS A 284 9.93 -29.78 -30.39
C LYS A 284 9.11 -28.57 -29.99
N VAL A 285 9.68 -27.36 -30.08
CA VAL A 285 9.03 -26.12 -29.64
C VAL A 285 9.02 -25.13 -30.78
N ARG A 286 7.85 -24.53 -31.03
CA ARG A 286 7.67 -23.50 -32.04
C ARG A 286 7.35 -22.16 -31.38
N GLU A 287 7.69 -21.09 -32.08
CA GLU A 287 7.25 -19.75 -31.71
C GLU A 287 5.71 -19.71 -31.71
N GLY A 288 5.13 -19.17 -30.64
CA GLY A 288 3.68 -19.15 -30.40
C GLY A 288 3.16 -20.27 -29.50
N ASP A 289 3.96 -21.30 -29.19
CA ASP A 289 3.53 -22.38 -28.30
C ASP A 289 3.36 -21.89 -26.85
N ILE A 290 2.39 -22.44 -26.14
CA ILE A 290 2.17 -22.16 -24.71
C ILE A 290 2.78 -23.28 -23.89
N LEU A 291 3.78 -22.94 -23.08
CA LEU A 291 4.48 -23.87 -22.21
C LEU A 291 4.04 -23.68 -20.76
N THR A 292 3.87 -24.79 -20.04
CA THR A 292 3.66 -24.78 -18.59
C THR A 292 5.00 -24.95 -17.91
N CYS A 293 5.44 -23.93 -17.18
CA CYS A 293 6.76 -23.87 -16.56
C CYS A 293 6.66 -23.55 -15.08
N LYS A 294 7.68 -23.91 -14.32
CA LYS A 294 7.86 -23.49 -12.93
C LYS A 294 8.89 -22.38 -12.86
N ILE A 295 8.61 -21.35 -12.07
CA ILE A 295 9.53 -20.26 -11.80
C ILE A 295 10.68 -20.78 -10.95
N LYS A 296 11.91 -20.64 -11.42
CA LYS A 296 13.13 -21.04 -10.70
C LYS A 296 13.69 -19.86 -9.91
N HIS A 297 13.80 -18.71 -10.55
CA HIS A 297 14.34 -17.49 -9.96
C HIS A 297 13.82 -16.26 -10.69
N VAL A 298 13.57 -15.17 -9.97
CA VAL A 298 13.12 -13.89 -10.53
C VAL A 298 14.21 -12.85 -10.36
N ASN A 299 14.79 -12.35 -11.47
CA ASN A 299 15.72 -11.24 -11.40
C ASN A 299 14.94 -9.92 -11.53
N LYS A 300 14.56 -9.35 -10.39
CA LYS A 300 13.77 -8.11 -10.30
C LYS A 300 14.49 -6.91 -10.98
N ASN A 301 15.81 -6.76 -10.81
CA ASN A 301 16.60 -5.67 -11.42
C ASN A 301 16.59 -5.66 -12.96
N ARG A 302 16.49 -6.84 -13.59
CA ARG A 302 16.48 -6.96 -15.06
C ARG A 302 15.09 -7.22 -15.63
N LEU A 303 14.07 -7.34 -14.78
CA LEU A 303 12.71 -7.73 -15.17
C LEU A 303 12.68 -9.05 -15.98
N VAL A 304 13.53 -10.01 -15.61
CA VAL A 304 13.62 -11.33 -16.29
C VAL A 304 13.32 -12.44 -15.30
N VAL A 305 12.45 -13.36 -15.72
CA VAL A 305 12.06 -14.55 -14.95
C VAL A 305 12.71 -15.79 -15.57
N TYR A 306 13.44 -16.57 -14.77
CA TYR A 306 14.03 -17.83 -15.18
C TYR A 306 13.09 -18.99 -14.87
N LEU A 307 12.89 -19.85 -15.87
CA LEU A 307 11.84 -20.86 -15.90
C LEU A 307 12.43 -22.25 -16.14
N THR A 308 11.79 -23.27 -15.56
CA THR A 308 12.05 -24.68 -15.84
C THR A 308 10.78 -25.37 -16.34
N SER A 309 10.89 -26.13 -17.42
CA SER A 309 9.81 -26.94 -17.99
C SER A 309 10.00 -28.44 -17.73
N LYS A 310 11.03 -28.82 -16.95
CA LYS A 310 11.28 -30.22 -16.57
C LYS A 310 10.10 -30.84 -15.86
N ALA A 311 9.75 -32.07 -16.26
CA ALA A 311 8.67 -32.81 -15.61
C ALA A 311 9.03 -33.14 -14.16
N THR A 312 10.31 -33.40 -13.85
CA THR A 312 10.80 -33.59 -12.48
C THR A 312 10.54 -32.38 -11.59
N ASP A 313 10.83 -31.17 -12.08
CA ASP A 313 10.68 -29.93 -11.30
C ASP A 313 9.22 -29.48 -11.17
N LEU A 314 8.40 -29.73 -12.19
CA LEU A 314 6.95 -29.50 -12.16
C LEU A 314 6.24 -30.41 -11.14
N ARG A 315 6.74 -31.64 -10.94
CA ARG A 315 6.19 -32.59 -9.94
C ARG A 315 6.61 -32.26 -8.51
N LYS A 316 7.75 -31.58 -8.32
CA LYS A 316 8.16 -31.11 -6.99
C LYS A 316 7.16 -30.06 -6.51
N ARG A 317 6.42 -30.39 -5.44
CA ARG A 317 5.54 -29.42 -4.78
C ARG A 317 6.35 -28.19 -4.34
N PRO A 318 5.78 -26.98 -4.39
CA PRO A 318 6.45 -25.80 -3.86
C PRO A 318 6.79 -26.03 -2.38
N PHE A 319 7.99 -25.61 -1.98
CA PHE A 319 8.51 -25.74 -0.61
C PHE A 319 7.88 -24.75 0.38
N ASN A 320 6.90 -23.93 -0.03
CA ASN A 320 6.24 -22.99 0.87
C ASN A 320 5.12 -23.65 1.69
N ILE A 321 5.56 -24.25 2.80
CA ILE A 321 4.74 -24.71 3.93
C ILE A 321 4.30 -23.54 4.84
N HIS A 322 4.66 -22.29 4.55
CA HIS A 322 4.42 -21.17 5.47
C HIS A 322 2.99 -20.60 5.49
N ASN A 323 1.97 -21.31 4.99
CA ASN A 323 0.60 -20.83 5.13
C ASN A 323 -0.48 -21.91 5.04
N ARG A 324 -0.26 -23.11 5.60
CA ARG A 324 -1.42 -23.93 5.96
C ARG A 324 -1.95 -23.40 7.28
N ASP A 325 -3.02 -22.64 7.19
CA ASP A 325 -3.86 -22.29 8.34
C ASP A 325 -4.17 -23.59 9.12
N PRO A 326 -3.88 -23.65 10.43
CA PRO A 326 -4.20 -24.80 11.28
C PRO A 326 -5.69 -25.21 11.23
N TYR A 327 -6.57 -24.28 10.86
CA TYR A 327 -8.01 -24.48 10.69
C TYR A 327 -8.41 -24.84 9.25
N TYR A 328 -7.46 -24.86 8.30
CA TYR A 328 -7.70 -25.33 6.94
C TYR A 328 -7.83 -26.85 6.91
N HIS A 329 -9.07 -27.32 6.99
CA HIS A 329 -9.42 -28.69 6.66
C HIS A 329 -9.64 -28.79 5.15
N GLU A 330 -8.85 -29.62 4.45
CA GLU A 330 -9.13 -29.93 3.04
C GLU A 330 -10.56 -30.47 2.96
N ASP A 331 -11.43 -29.72 2.28
CA ASP A 331 -12.86 -30.01 2.16
C ASP A 331 -13.06 -31.48 1.75
N GLU A 332 -13.60 -32.32 2.65
CA GLU A 332 -13.69 -33.77 2.46
C GLU A 332 -14.39 -34.13 1.14
N ALA A 333 -15.29 -33.26 0.67
CA ALA A 333 -15.96 -33.36 -0.61
C ALA A 333 -14.98 -33.35 -1.82
N SER A 334 -13.93 -32.53 -1.77
CA SER A 334 -12.91 -32.43 -2.83
C SER A 334 -12.04 -33.69 -2.90
N LEU A 335 -11.65 -34.23 -1.73
CA LEU A 335 -10.93 -35.50 -1.64
C LEU A 335 -11.78 -36.68 -2.13
N ARG A 336 -13.05 -36.74 -1.72
CA ARG A 336 -14.00 -37.77 -2.20
C ARG A 336 -14.20 -37.69 -3.71
N SER A 337 -14.36 -36.49 -4.28
CA SER A 337 -14.51 -36.30 -5.73
C SER A 337 -13.26 -36.72 -6.52
N LYS A 338 -12.06 -36.39 -6.03
CA LYS A 338 -10.78 -36.83 -6.63
C LYS A 338 -10.62 -38.35 -6.58
N LEU A 339 -10.94 -38.97 -5.44
CA LEU A 339 -10.93 -40.42 -5.27
C LEU A 339 -11.95 -41.12 -6.17
N GLU A 340 -13.15 -40.56 -6.29
CA GLU A 340 -14.21 -41.10 -7.14
C GLU A 340 -13.85 -40.99 -8.63
N LYS A 341 -13.25 -39.88 -9.06
CA LYS A 341 -12.74 -39.69 -10.42
C LYS A 341 -11.62 -40.68 -10.73
N ALA A 342 -10.65 -40.83 -9.82
CA ALA A 342 -9.57 -41.81 -9.96
C ALA A 342 -10.10 -43.26 -9.98
N ARG A 343 -11.16 -43.57 -9.22
CA ARG A 343 -11.84 -44.87 -9.25
C ARG A 343 -12.54 -45.10 -10.60
N LYS A 344 -13.30 -44.12 -11.09
CA LYS A 344 -13.98 -44.16 -12.39
C LYS A 344 -13.00 -44.31 -13.55
N ASP A 345 -11.85 -43.65 -13.49
CA ASP A 345 -10.82 -43.75 -14.53
C ASP A 345 -10.13 -45.12 -14.51
N LYS A 346 -9.87 -45.70 -13.32
CA LYS A 346 -9.39 -47.09 -13.19
C LYS A 346 -10.42 -48.11 -13.69
N GLU A 347 -11.70 -47.92 -13.41
CA GLU A 347 -12.79 -48.77 -13.91
C GLU A 347 -12.92 -48.68 -15.44
N ARG A 348 -12.77 -47.48 -16.02
CA ARG A 348 -12.75 -47.27 -17.48
C ARG A 348 -11.54 -47.93 -18.13
N ALA A 349 -10.36 -47.87 -17.51
CA ALA A 349 -9.15 -48.51 -18.02
C ALA A 349 -9.21 -50.04 -17.99
N LYS A 350 -9.99 -50.65 -17.09
CA LYS A 350 -10.21 -52.10 -17.05
C LYS A 350 -11.10 -52.62 -18.18
N LYS A 351 -12.01 -51.79 -18.71
CA LYS A 351 -12.89 -52.17 -19.81
C LYS A 351 -12.08 -52.24 -21.11
N HIS A 352 -11.85 -53.46 -21.62
CA HIS A 352 -11.05 -53.75 -22.82
C HIS A 352 -11.69 -53.29 -24.14
N PHE A 353 -12.80 -52.55 -24.10
CA PHE A 353 -13.50 -52.08 -25.29
C PHE A 353 -13.88 -50.60 -25.13
N ARG A 354 -13.74 -49.83 -26.22
CA ARG A 354 -14.23 -48.44 -26.29
C ARG A 354 -15.74 -48.47 -26.56
N PRO A 355 -16.60 -48.12 -25.59
CA PRO A 355 -18.04 -48.14 -25.80
C PRO A 355 -18.44 -47.20 -26.94
N ARG A 356 -19.31 -47.67 -27.83
CA ARG A 356 -19.87 -46.83 -28.90
C ARG A 356 -21.11 -46.13 -28.38
N MET A 357 -21.22 -44.84 -28.66
CA MET A 357 -22.39 -44.04 -28.29
C MET A 357 -23.44 -44.16 -29.40
N ILE A 358 -24.30 -45.19 -29.30
CA ILE A 358 -25.43 -45.40 -30.19
C ILE A 358 -26.71 -45.14 -29.38
N VAL A 359 -27.49 -44.14 -29.81
CA VAL A 359 -28.72 -43.74 -29.12
C VAL A 359 -29.88 -44.58 -29.66
N HIS A 360 -30.02 -45.80 -29.14
CA HIS A 360 -31.16 -46.66 -29.46
C HIS A 360 -31.67 -47.34 -28.17
N PRO A 361 -32.99 -47.39 -27.91
CA PRO A 361 -33.56 -47.90 -26.65
C PRO A 361 -33.21 -49.34 -26.31
N ARG A 362 -32.84 -50.15 -27.32
CA ARG A 362 -32.44 -51.56 -27.17
C ARG A 362 -30.94 -51.81 -27.34
N PHE A 363 -30.13 -50.75 -27.48
CA PHE A 363 -28.69 -50.89 -27.60
C PHE A 363 -28.02 -50.66 -26.24
N GLN A 364 -27.21 -51.63 -25.80
CA GLN A 364 -26.43 -51.54 -24.57
C GLN A 364 -25.02 -52.05 -24.84
N ASN A 365 -24.01 -51.31 -24.39
CA ASN A 365 -22.63 -51.77 -24.44
C ASN A 365 -22.42 -52.81 -23.33
N LEU A 366 -22.32 -54.10 -23.70
CA LEU A 366 -22.11 -55.22 -22.78
C LEU A 366 -20.69 -55.79 -22.97
N THR A 367 -20.06 -56.24 -21.89
CA THR A 367 -18.81 -57.01 -21.95
C THR A 367 -19.08 -58.47 -22.33
N ALA A 368 -18.04 -59.22 -22.73
CA ALA A 368 -18.20 -60.62 -23.15
C ALA A 368 -18.81 -61.51 -22.05
N ASP A 369 -18.40 -61.30 -20.80
CA ASP A 369 -18.90 -62.05 -19.64
C ASP A 369 -20.37 -61.71 -19.34
N GLU A 370 -20.72 -60.42 -19.35
CA GLU A 370 -22.11 -59.96 -19.19
C GLU A 370 -23.00 -60.47 -20.34
N ALA A 371 -22.48 -60.53 -21.57
CA ALA A 371 -23.21 -61.09 -22.71
C ALA A 371 -23.43 -62.61 -22.56
N MET A 372 -22.46 -63.34 -21.99
CA MET A 372 -22.62 -64.77 -21.68
C MET A 372 -23.71 -65.00 -20.62
N GLU A 373 -23.78 -64.16 -19.59
CA GLU A 373 -24.84 -64.23 -18.59
C GLU A 373 -26.22 -63.93 -19.19
N VAL A 374 -26.37 -62.84 -19.95
CA VAL A 374 -27.65 -62.48 -20.59
C VAL A 374 -28.12 -63.56 -21.57
N THR A 375 -27.22 -64.12 -22.39
CA THR A 375 -27.57 -65.20 -23.31
C THR A 375 -27.95 -66.48 -22.58
N SER A 376 -27.33 -66.79 -21.43
CA SER A 376 -27.73 -67.93 -20.60
C SER A 376 -29.12 -67.75 -19.98
N LEU A 377 -29.44 -66.55 -19.51
CA LEU A 377 -30.76 -66.18 -18.97
C LEU A 377 -31.84 -66.30 -20.03
N ILE A 378 -31.59 -65.77 -21.24
CA ILE A 378 -32.51 -65.91 -22.37
C ILE A 378 -32.70 -67.38 -22.73
N ARG A 379 -31.63 -68.18 -22.76
CA ARG A 379 -31.71 -69.63 -23.04
C ARG A 379 -32.56 -70.37 -22.01
N ASN A 380 -32.46 -70.01 -20.74
CA ASN A 380 -33.28 -70.57 -19.66
C ASN A 380 -34.75 -70.14 -19.77
N LEU A 381 -34.99 -68.88 -20.14
CA LEU A 381 -36.34 -68.34 -20.38
C LEU A 381 -37.04 -69.05 -21.56
N VAL A 382 -36.31 -69.28 -22.66
CA VAL A 382 -36.82 -70.01 -23.83
C VAL A 382 -37.16 -71.44 -23.45
N LYS A 383 -36.31 -72.13 -22.67
CA LYS A 383 -36.60 -73.48 -22.15
C LYS A 383 -37.84 -73.54 -21.26
N ALA A 384 -38.07 -72.51 -20.44
CA ALA A 384 -39.25 -72.42 -19.56
C ALA A 384 -40.55 -72.19 -20.34
N LEU A 385 -40.48 -71.48 -21.47
CA LEU A 385 -41.64 -71.21 -22.35
C LEU A 385 -41.97 -72.38 -23.28
N SER A 386 -41.03 -73.30 -23.52
CA SER A 386 -41.22 -74.49 -24.38
C SER A 386 -41.61 -75.77 -23.62
N GLY A 387 -42.41 -75.65 -22.55
CA GLY A 387 -42.96 -76.80 -21.80
C GLY A 387 -43.95 -77.66 -22.61
N PRO A 388 -44.20 -78.93 -22.23
CA PRO A 388 -44.83 -79.93 -23.09
C PRO A 388 -46.30 -79.61 -23.39
N VAL A 389 -46.67 -79.65 -24.66
CA VAL A 389 -48.06 -79.57 -25.13
C VAL A 389 -48.81 -80.81 -24.64
N LEU A 390 -49.66 -80.65 -23.62
CA LEU A 390 -50.66 -81.64 -23.21
C LEU A 390 -51.66 -81.85 -24.35
N LYS A 391 -51.57 -83.00 -25.02
CA LYS A 391 -52.61 -83.58 -25.86
C LYS A 391 -53.46 -84.51 -24.99
N ASP A 392 -54.71 -84.13 -24.71
CA ASP A 392 -55.84 -84.96 -24.24
C ASP A 392 -57.09 -84.07 -24.44
N HIS A 393 -58.23 -84.41 -25.03
CA HIS A 393 -58.97 -85.66 -25.28
C HIS A 393 -59.90 -85.46 -26.51
N HIS A 394 -59.92 -86.38 -27.48
CA HIS A 394 -60.94 -87.41 -27.80
C HIS A 394 -62.12 -87.02 -28.71
N PHE A 395 -62.25 -87.85 -29.77
CA PHE A 395 -63.29 -88.05 -30.80
C PHE A 395 -63.42 -87.05 -31.94
#